data_AF-A0A165SXQ0-F1
#
_entry.id   AF-A0A165SXQ0-F1
#
_cell.length_a   1.000
_cell.length_b   1.000
_cell.length_c   1.000
_cell.angle_alpha   90.00
_cell.angle_beta   90.00
_cell.angle_gamma   90.00
#
_symmetry.space_group_name_H-M   'P 1'
#
loop_
_entity.id
_entity.type
_entity.pdbx_description
1 polymer ?
#
loop_
_entity_poly.entity_id
_entity_poly.type
_entity_poly.pdbx_seq_one_letter_code
_entity_poly.pdbx_strand_id
1 'polypeptide(L)'
;MVSYETIRRWGIKFGPAYVRQLRRKTPSATDVWYLDEVVISIQGMRRYLWRAVDQDGYILDEILQKRRNTKAAKRLLTRLLKQQGVAPKRMITDKLGSYGAARREVMPAVEHLSHKGLNNRAENSHLPLRKRERAMQKFKSPGQLQRFLATFSGLRNLFVPPRHQRSTIDIHLHRINAFSLWKQAAMLDA
;
A
#
# COMPACT_ATOMS: atom_id res chain seq x y z
N MET A 1 -23.20 20.71 13.71
CA MET A 1 -22.96 19.80 12.55
C MET A 1 -21.56 20.03 12.00
N VAL A 2 -20.75 18.98 11.87
CA VAL A 2 -19.42 19.08 11.23
C VAL A 2 -19.59 18.85 9.72
N SER A 3 -19.07 19.75 8.88
CA SER A 3 -19.17 19.59 7.42
C SER A 3 -18.18 18.54 6.89
N TYR A 4 -18.49 17.94 5.73
CA TYR A 4 -17.58 17.02 5.04
C TYR A 4 -16.22 17.68 4.73
N GLU A 5 -16.20 18.97 4.40
CA GLU A 5 -14.97 19.71 4.13
C GLU A 5 -14.14 19.90 5.41
N THR A 6 -14.77 20.07 6.58
CA THR A 6 -14.08 20.10 7.87
C THR A 6 -13.39 18.76 8.16
N ILE A 7 -14.08 17.63 7.99
CA ILE A 7 -13.50 16.29 8.16
C ILE A 7 -12.34 16.07 7.18
N ARG A 8 -12.50 16.49 5.91
CA ARG A 8 -11.44 16.39 4.90
C ARG A 8 -10.20 17.20 5.28
N ARG A 9 -10.37 18.45 5.74
CA ARG A 9 -9.27 19.32 6.18
C ARG A 9 -8.54 18.74 7.38
N TRP A 10 -9.27 18.14 8.32
CA TRP A 10 -8.67 17.42 9.46
C TRP A 10 -7.82 16.24 9.00
N GLY A 11 -8.34 15.41 8.09
CA GLY A 11 -7.58 14.29 7.53
C GLY A 11 -6.28 14.73 6.84
N ILE A 12 -6.30 15.88 6.16
CA ILE A 12 -5.10 16.47 5.53
C ILE A 12 -4.12 16.99 6.57
N LYS A 13 -4.61 17.70 7.60
CA LYS A 13 -3.79 18.33 8.63
C LYS A 13 -3.12 17.32 9.56
N PHE A 14 -3.90 16.37 10.08
CA PHE A 14 -3.46 15.49 11.15
C PHE A 14 -3.03 14.09 10.67
N GLY A 15 -3.60 13.61 9.57
CA GLY A 15 -3.32 12.26 9.05
C GLY A 15 -1.82 11.95 8.87
N PRO A 16 -1.01 12.84 8.27
CA PRO A 16 0.43 12.62 8.16
C PRO A 16 1.15 12.55 9.50
N ALA A 17 0.73 13.33 10.50
CA ALA A 17 1.32 13.29 11.83
C ALA A 17 1.04 11.95 12.52
N TYR A 18 -0.19 11.47 12.44
CA TYR A 18 -0.57 10.17 13.01
C TYR A 18 0.20 9.02 12.37
N VAL A 19 0.28 8.96 11.03
CA VAL A 19 1.00 7.88 10.35
C VAL A 19 2.50 7.89 10.64
N ARG A 20 3.11 9.05 10.90
CA ARG A 20 4.52 9.12 11.31
C ARG A 20 4.80 8.48 12.67
N GLN A 21 3.81 8.48 13.56
CA GLN A 21 3.93 7.84 14.88
C GLN A 21 3.75 6.32 14.80
N LEU A 22 3.11 5.82 13.74
CA LEU A 22 2.91 4.39 13.54
C LEU A 22 4.21 3.73 13.08
N ARG A 23 4.64 2.71 13.83
CA ARG A 23 5.81 1.91 13.47
C ARG A 23 5.55 1.14 12.19
N ARG A 24 6.51 1.18 11.26
CA ARG A 24 6.48 0.34 10.06
C ARG A 24 6.99 -1.06 10.39
N LYS A 25 6.49 -2.05 9.66
CA LYS A 25 7.02 -3.43 9.73
C LYS A 25 8.49 -3.43 9.31
N THR A 26 9.33 -4.12 10.07
CA THR A 26 10.75 -4.29 9.74
C THR A 26 10.89 -5.10 8.45
N PRO A 27 11.66 -4.63 7.46
CA PRO A 27 11.93 -5.36 6.23
C PRO A 27 12.63 -6.71 6.50
N SER A 28 12.31 -7.74 5.72
CA SER A 28 12.98 -9.05 5.79
C SER A 28 13.42 -9.55 4.43
N ALA A 29 14.62 -10.15 4.36
CA ALA A 29 15.07 -10.89 3.18
C ALA A 29 14.18 -12.09 2.82
N THR A 30 13.36 -12.56 3.79
CA THR A 30 12.39 -13.64 3.58
C THR A 30 11.03 -13.14 3.07
N ASP A 31 10.87 -11.83 2.87
CA ASP A 31 9.62 -11.28 2.34
C ASP A 31 9.40 -11.69 0.88
N VAL A 32 8.12 -11.86 0.55
CA VAL A 32 7.64 -12.06 -0.81
C VAL A 32 6.89 -10.80 -1.19
N TRP A 33 7.33 -10.13 -2.23
CA TRP A 33 6.66 -8.93 -2.71
C TRP A 33 5.65 -9.30 -3.79
N TYR A 34 4.42 -8.84 -3.64
CA TYR A 34 3.35 -8.94 -4.62
C TYR A 34 3.07 -7.56 -5.19
N LEU A 35 3.15 -7.41 -6.51
CA LEU A 35 3.00 -6.14 -7.18
C LEU A 35 1.89 -6.19 -8.20
N ASP A 36 1.07 -5.16 -8.19
CA ASP A 36 0.00 -4.98 -9.16
C ASP A 36 -0.24 -3.50 -9.43
N GLU A 37 -0.86 -3.23 -10.57
CA GLU A 37 -1.28 -1.89 -10.94
C GLU A 37 -2.77 -1.84 -11.28
N VAL A 38 -3.41 -0.79 -10.78
CA VAL A 38 -4.84 -0.58 -10.99
C VAL A 38 -5.09 0.75 -11.68
N VAL A 39 -6.04 0.75 -12.61
CA VAL A 39 -6.47 1.97 -13.31
C VAL A 39 -7.38 2.80 -12.40
N ILE A 40 -7.05 4.08 -12.25
CA ILE A 40 -7.85 5.08 -11.55
C ILE A 40 -8.16 6.21 -12.52
N SER A 41 -9.44 6.57 -12.63
CA SER A 41 -9.89 7.70 -13.45
C SER A 41 -9.99 8.95 -12.59
N ILE A 42 -9.26 10.00 -12.96
CA ILE A 42 -9.26 11.30 -12.28
C ILE A 42 -9.59 12.35 -13.33
N GLN A 43 -10.75 13.00 -13.19
CA GLN A 43 -11.24 14.01 -14.16
C GLN A 43 -11.22 13.49 -15.61
N GLY A 44 -11.67 12.26 -15.85
CA GLY A 44 -11.68 11.62 -17.17
C GLY A 44 -10.32 11.09 -17.64
N MET A 45 -9.21 11.47 -17.00
CA MET A 45 -7.88 10.97 -17.35
C MET A 45 -7.56 9.65 -16.63
N ARG A 46 -7.12 8.65 -17.40
CA ARG A 46 -6.61 7.38 -16.87
C ARG A 46 -5.24 7.59 -16.23
N ARG A 47 -5.09 7.11 -15.00
CA ARG A 47 -3.82 6.97 -14.29
C ARG A 47 -3.67 5.58 -13.73
N TYR A 48 -2.44 5.20 -13.41
CA TYR A 48 -2.09 3.88 -12.93
C TYR A 48 -1.55 4.00 -11.51
N LEU A 49 -2.24 3.42 -10.54
CA LEU A 49 -1.73 3.26 -9.20
C LEU A 49 -0.97 1.94 -9.16
N TRP A 50 0.34 2.05 -9.01
CA TRP A 50 1.24 0.93 -8.82
C TRP A 50 1.39 0.67 -7.33
N ARG A 51 1.22 -0.58 -6.90
CA ARG A 51 1.25 -0.96 -5.50
C ARG A 51 2.11 -2.20 -5.30
N ALA A 52 2.89 -2.18 -4.23
CA ALA A 52 3.58 -3.34 -3.70
C ALA A 52 3.06 -3.68 -2.31
N VAL A 53 2.76 -4.95 -2.08
CA VAL A 53 2.41 -5.49 -0.77
C VAL A 53 3.28 -6.70 -0.46
N ASP A 54 3.40 -7.05 0.81
CA ASP A 54 4.01 -8.33 1.19
C ASP A 54 2.97 -9.47 1.22
N GLN A 55 3.43 -10.68 1.51
CA GLN A 55 2.59 -11.87 1.72
C GLN A 55 1.51 -11.72 2.80
N ASP A 56 1.67 -10.82 3.78
CA ASP A 56 0.70 -10.60 4.85
C ASP A 56 -0.38 -9.61 4.39
N GLY A 57 -0.14 -8.93 3.27
CA GLY A 57 -0.99 -7.86 2.74
C GLY A 57 -0.64 -6.50 3.33
N TYR A 58 0.53 -6.37 3.97
CA TYR A 58 1.10 -5.11 4.41
C TYR A 58 1.51 -4.31 3.17
N ILE A 59 1.06 -3.06 3.08
CA ILE A 59 1.39 -2.18 1.95
C ILE A 59 2.81 -1.67 2.14
N LEU A 60 3.71 -2.08 1.25
CA LEU A 60 5.10 -1.68 1.28
C LEU A 60 5.29 -0.32 0.61
N ASP A 61 4.74 -0.16 -0.60
CA ASP A 61 4.85 1.09 -1.34
C ASP A 61 3.72 1.29 -2.37
N GLU A 62 3.42 2.56 -2.66
CA GLU A 62 2.36 2.96 -3.60
C GLU A 62 2.66 4.25 -4.35
N ILE A 63 2.56 4.21 -5.67
CA ILE A 63 2.80 5.39 -6.51
C ILE A 63 1.78 5.51 -7.65
N LEU A 64 1.16 6.69 -7.73
CA LEU A 64 0.32 7.05 -8.86
C LEU A 64 1.19 7.59 -10.01
N GLN A 65 1.05 6.99 -11.19
CA GLN A 65 1.82 7.35 -12.37
C GLN A 65 0.90 7.55 -13.59
N LYS A 66 1.38 8.37 -14.55
CA LYS A 66 0.63 8.65 -15.79
C LYS A 66 0.69 7.50 -16.79
N ARG A 67 1.73 6.67 -16.76
CA ARG A 67 2.01 5.64 -17.77
C ARG A 67 2.04 4.24 -17.14
N ARG A 68 1.65 3.24 -17.94
CA ARG A 68 1.78 1.80 -17.64
C ARG A 68 2.92 1.22 -18.49
N ASN A 69 4.15 1.37 -18.03
CA ASN A 69 5.34 0.94 -18.79
C ASN A 69 6.52 0.58 -17.87
N THR A 70 7.60 0.06 -18.46
CA THR A 70 8.83 -0.35 -17.75
C THR A 70 9.44 0.78 -16.92
N LYS A 71 9.46 2.02 -17.44
CA LYS A 71 9.99 3.17 -16.68
C LYS A 71 9.19 3.42 -15.39
N ALA A 72 7.87 3.27 -15.45
CA ALA A 72 7.00 3.41 -14.29
C ALA A 72 7.20 2.25 -13.29
N ALA A 73 7.27 1.00 -13.77
CA ALA A 73 7.57 -0.16 -12.94
C ALA A 73 8.94 -0.04 -12.25
N LYS A 74 9.98 0.35 -12.99
CA LYS A 74 11.34 0.60 -12.48
C LYS A 74 11.32 1.63 -11.37
N ARG A 75 10.60 2.74 -11.54
CA ARG A 75 10.47 3.78 -10.50
C ARG A 75 9.87 3.23 -9.21
N LEU A 76 8.83 2.39 -9.29
CA LEU A 76 8.27 1.73 -8.11
C LEU A 76 9.34 0.83 -7.47
N LEU A 77 9.96 -0.07 -8.23
CA LEU A 77 10.94 -1.02 -7.70
C LEU A 77 12.14 -0.33 -7.05
N THR A 78 12.70 0.70 -7.67
CA THR A 78 13.82 1.46 -7.11
C THR A 78 13.43 2.14 -5.81
N ARG A 79 12.24 2.75 -5.74
CA ARG A 79 11.77 3.40 -4.50
C ARG A 79 11.51 2.38 -3.40
N LEU A 80 10.86 1.28 -3.74
CA LEU A 80 10.55 0.19 -2.83
C LEU A 80 11.83 -0.43 -2.25
N LEU A 81 12.80 -0.77 -3.10
CA LEU A 81 14.07 -1.35 -2.66
C LEU A 81 14.86 -0.39 -1.75
N LYS A 82 14.90 0.91 -2.10
CA LYS A 82 15.52 1.93 -1.24
C LYS A 82 14.83 2.05 0.12
N GLN A 83 13.50 1.95 0.17
CA GLN A 83 12.73 2.05 1.41
C GLN A 83 12.87 0.81 2.29
N GLN A 84 12.91 -0.39 1.67
CA GLN A 84 13.04 -1.64 2.41
C GLN A 84 14.49 -1.94 2.79
N GLY A 85 15.48 -1.40 2.07
CA GLY A 85 16.91 -1.60 2.33
C GLY A 85 17.42 -3.03 2.06
N VAL A 86 16.52 -3.99 1.88
CA VAL A 86 16.81 -5.39 1.60
C VAL A 86 15.92 -5.87 0.44
N ALA A 87 16.51 -6.69 -0.43
CA ALA A 87 15.78 -7.34 -1.51
C ALA A 87 14.89 -8.47 -0.97
N PRO A 88 13.72 -8.73 -1.56
CA PRO A 88 12.85 -9.82 -1.14
C PRO A 88 13.43 -11.16 -1.62
N LYS A 89 12.95 -12.25 -1.03
CA LYS A 89 13.23 -13.60 -1.52
C LYS A 89 12.74 -13.79 -2.96
N ARG A 90 11.55 -13.25 -3.24
CA ARG A 90 10.86 -13.42 -4.53
C ARG A 90 9.86 -12.30 -4.78
N MET A 91 9.68 -11.99 -6.07
CA MET A 91 8.73 -11.03 -6.60
C MET A 91 7.63 -11.77 -7.35
N ILE A 92 6.38 -11.45 -7.06
CA ILE A 92 5.19 -12.00 -7.72
C ILE A 92 4.43 -10.85 -8.35
N THR A 93 4.11 -10.97 -9.64
CA THR A 93 3.35 -9.95 -10.38
C THR A 93 2.33 -10.62 -11.29
N ASP A 94 1.41 -9.84 -11.83
CA ASP A 94 0.65 -10.28 -13.00
C ASP A 94 1.58 -10.37 -14.25
N LYS A 95 1.03 -10.79 -15.39
CA LYS A 95 1.73 -11.01 -16.67
C LYS A 95 2.18 -9.73 -17.38
N LEU A 96 2.13 -8.56 -16.73
CA LEU A 96 2.63 -7.33 -17.33
C LEU A 96 4.16 -7.38 -17.50
N GLY A 97 4.63 -7.49 -18.75
CA GLY A 97 6.06 -7.58 -19.07
C GLY A 97 6.93 -6.41 -18.59
N SER A 98 6.32 -5.27 -18.25
CA SER A 98 7.02 -4.11 -17.65
C SER A 98 7.70 -4.44 -16.33
N TYR A 99 7.11 -5.33 -15.51
CA TYR A 99 7.74 -5.74 -14.24
C TYR A 99 9.00 -6.58 -14.47
N GLY A 100 8.93 -7.56 -15.37
CA GLY A 100 10.09 -8.41 -15.68
C GLY A 100 11.25 -7.61 -16.26
N ALA A 101 10.96 -6.65 -17.15
CA ALA A 101 11.97 -5.72 -17.66
C ALA A 101 12.57 -4.85 -16.55
N ALA A 102 11.74 -4.25 -15.70
CA ALA A 102 12.22 -3.40 -14.60
C ALA A 102 13.03 -4.18 -13.55
N ARG A 103 12.62 -5.42 -13.23
CA ARG A 103 13.31 -6.29 -12.26
C ARG A 103 14.72 -6.66 -12.74
N ARG A 104 14.91 -6.93 -14.04
CA ARG A 104 16.24 -7.21 -14.61
C ARG A 104 17.23 -6.07 -14.38
N GLU A 105 16.74 -4.84 -14.35
CA GLU A 105 17.59 -3.66 -14.12
C GLU A 105 17.80 -3.33 -12.63
N VAL A 106 16.77 -3.52 -11.78
CA VAL A 106 16.79 -3.05 -10.39
C VAL A 106 17.24 -4.13 -9.40
N MET A 107 16.88 -5.39 -9.65
CA MET A 107 17.13 -6.51 -8.73
C MET A 107 17.25 -7.84 -9.50
N PRO A 108 18.30 -7.99 -10.33
CA PRO A 108 18.47 -9.14 -11.23
C PRO A 108 18.60 -10.50 -10.54
N ALA A 109 18.93 -10.53 -9.25
CA ALA A 109 19.05 -11.76 -8.46
C ALA A 109 17.72 -12.27 -7.88
N VAL A 110 16.66 -11.44 -7.81
CA VAL A 110 15.41 -11.78 -7.10
C VAL A 110 14.52 -12.67 -7.96
N GLU A 111 14.19 -13.89 -7.55
CA GLU A 111 13.27 -14.78 -8.27
C GLU A 111 11.96 -14.04 -8.66
N HIS A 112 11.51 -14.15 -9.92
CA HIS A 112 10.29 -13.51 -10.42
C HIS A 112 9.29 -14.54 -10.94
N LEU A 113 8.09 -14.56 -10.37
CA LEU A 113 6.99 -15.42 -10.79
C LEU A 113 5.82 -14.58 -11.31
N SER A 114 5.24 -14.98 -12.46
CA SER A 114 4.11 -14.29 -13.09
C SER A 114 2.99 -15.24 -13.54
N HIS A 115 2.66 -16.22 -12.69
CA HIS A 115 1.61 -17.20 -12.98
C HIS A 115 0.22 -16.72 -12.56
N LYS A 116 -0.82 -17.19 -13.26
CA LYS A 116 -2.22 -16.83 -12.98
C LYS A 116 -2.59 -17.22 -11.54
N GLY A 117 -3.24 -16.33 -10.80
CA GLY A 117 -3.70 -16.58 -9.43
C GLY A 117 -2.65 -16.38 -8.33
N LEU A 118 -1.34 -16.32 -8.66
CA LEU A 118 -0.32 -16.00 -7.65
C LEU A 118 -0.41 -14.54 -7.18
N ASN A 119 -0.91 -13.64 -8.03
CA ASN A 119 -0.99 -12.21 -7.72
C ASN A 119 -2.25 -11.78 -6.93
N ASN A 120 -3.11 -12.74 -6.55
CA ASN A 120 -4.35 -12.47 -5.82
C ASN A 120 -4.13 -11.61 -4.56
N ARG A 121 -2.95 -11.70 -3.93
CA ARG A 121 -2.58 -10.88 -2.77
C ARG A 121 -2.52 -9.39 -3.10
N ALA A 122 -1.88 -9.01 -4.19
CA ALA A 122 -1.81 -7.62 -4.62
C ALA A 122 -3.17 -7.15 -5.16
N GLU A 123 -3.85 -7.97 -5.96
CA GLU A 123 -5.19 -7.66 -6.50
C GLU A 123 -6.20 -7.37 -5.37
N ASN A 124 -6.30 -8.27 -4.39
CA ASN A 124 -7.19 -8.11 -3.24
C ASN A 124 -6.84 -6.91 -2.37
N SER A 125 -5.56 -6.50 -2.35
CA SER A 125 -5.14 -5.31 -1.61
C SER A 125 -5.86 -4.05 -2.12
N HIS A 126 -6.26 -4.00 -3.39
CA HIS A 126 -6.95 -2.85 -3.98
C HIS A 126 -8.41 -2.71 -3.50
N LEU A 127 -9.03 -3.77 -2.98
CA LEU A 127 -10.46 -3.75 -2.63
C LEU A 127 -10.83 -2.68 -1.59
N PRO A 128 -10.10 -2.52 -0.46
CA PRO A 128 -10.38 -1.44 0.49
C PRO A 128 -10.26 -0.03 -0.12
N LEU A 129 -9.27 0.17 -1.01
CA LEU A 129 -9.12 1.43 -1.73
C LEU A 129 -10.31 1.67 -2.66
N ARG A 130 -10.74 0.66 -3.44
CA ARG A 130 -11.90 0.76 -4.34
C ARG A 130 -13.18 1.10 -3.60
N LYS A 131 -13.40 0.51 -2.42
CA LYS A 131 -14.56 0.84 -1.56
C LYS A 131 -14.55 2.33 -1.19
N ARG A 132 -13.40 2.88 -0.79
CA ARG A 132 -13.25 4.30 -0.45
C ARG A 132 -13.39 5.21 -1.66
N GLU A 133 -12.79 4.85 -2.79
CA GLU A 133 -12.91 5.59 -4.06
C GLU A 133 -14.39 5.76 -4.48
N ARG A 134 -15.18 4.69 -4.38
CA ARG A 134 -16.62 4.72 -4.69
C ARG A 134 -17.39 5.62 -3.71
N ALA A 135 -17.17 5.44 -2.41
CA ALA A 135 -17.83 6.25 -1.38
C ALA A 135 -17.50 7.75 -1.50
N MET A 136 -16.28 8.09 -1.92
CA MET A 136 -15.83 9.46 -2.12
C MET A 136 -16.19 10.05 -3.49
N GLN A 137 -16.96 9.33 -4.31
CA GLN A 137 -17.34 9.75 -5.67
C GLN A 137 -16.12 10.12 -6.55
N LYS A 138 -15.10 9.27 -6.48
CA LYS A 138 -13.80 9.39 -7.18
C LYS A 138 -12.97 10.59 -6.71
N PHE A 139 -11.66 10.45 -6.87
CA PHE A 139 -10.72 11.52 -6.55
C PHE A 139 -10.76 12.63 -7.61
N LYS A 140 -10.65 13.88 -7.17
CA LYS A 140 -10.70 15.06 -8.05
C LYS A 140 -9.32 15.46 -8.56
N SER A 141 -8.24 15.05 -7.88
CA SER A 141 -6.89 15.31 -8.36
C SER A 141 -5.88 14.22 -7.97
N PRO A 142 -4.76 14.09 -8.72
CA PRO A 142 -3.68 13.15 -8.40
C PRO A 142 -3.08 13.39 -7.02
N GLY A 143 -2.91 14.66 -6.64
CA GLY A 143 -2.37 15.03 -5.33
C GLY A 143 -3.32 14.69 -4.19
N GLN A 144 -4.64 14.81 -4.41
CA GLN A 144 -5.64 14.38 -3.43
C GLN A 144 -5.53 12.87 -3.17
N LEU A 145 -5.47 12.06 -4.23
CA LEU A 145 -5.31 10.61 -4.10
C LEU A 145 -4.00 10.26 -3.37
N GLN A 146 -2.87 10.84 -3.75
CA GLN A 146 -1.59 10.51 -3.10
C GLN A 146 -1.56 10.88 -1.61
N ARG A 147 -2.14 12.03 -1.22
CA ARG A 147 -2.28 12.38 0.21
C ARG A 147 -3.20 11.41 0.94
N PHE A 148 -4.31 11.03 0.31
CA PHE A 148 -5.21 10.02 0.87
C PHE A 148 -4.49 8.69 1.09
N LEU A 149 -3.75 8.18 0.11
CA LEU A 149 -3.02 6.91 0.20
C LEU A 149 -1.96 6.94 1.30
N ALA A 150 -1.20 8.04 1.42
CA ALA A 150 -0.17 8.17 2.46
C ALA A 150 -0.74 7.96 3.87
N THR A 151 -1.93 8.50 4.15
CA THR A 151 -2.60 8.31 5.44
C THR A 151 -3.33 6.96 5.51
N PHE A 152 -4.13 6.64 4.49
CA PHE A 152 -4.99 5.46 4.47
C PHE A 152 -4.20 4.16 4.57
N SER A 153 -3.09 4.06 3.86
CA SER A 153 -2.27 2.85 3.85
C SER A 153 -1.45 2.69 5.11
N GLY A 154 -0.97 3.78 5.70
CA GLY A 154 -0.34 3.77 7.02
C GLY A 154 -1.28 3.25 8.11
N LEU A 155 -2.52 3.74 8.11
CA LEU A 155 -3.56 3.26 9.04
C LEU A 155 -3.94 1.81 8.76
N ARG A 156 -4.15 1.42 7.50
CA ARG A 156 -4.49 0.05 7.15
C ARG A 156 -3.41 -0.93 7.62
N ASN A 157 -2.15 -0.57 7.46
CA ASN A 157 -1.00 -1.38 7.84
C ASN A 157 -0.96 -1.69 9.34
N LEU A 158 -1.51 -0.82 10.19
CA LEU A 158 -1.63 -1.06 11.63
C LEU A 158 -2.51 -2.28 11.97
N PHE A 159 -3.47 -2.59 11.11
CA PHE A 159 -4.42 -3.70 11.30
C PHE A 159 -4.04 -4.96 10.49
N VAL A 160 -2.85 -5.01 9.91
CA VAL A 160 -2.34 -6.21 9.23
C VAL A 160 -1.59 -7.07 10.25
N PRO A 161 -2.12 -8.25 10.63
CA PRO A 161 -1.47 -9.10 11.61
C PRO A 161 -0.14 -9.67 11.07
N PRO A 162 0.88 -9.84 11.94
CA PRO A 162 2.13 -10.51 11.58
C PRO A 162 1.93 -11.97 11.16
N ARG A 163 2.88 -12.49 10.36
CA ARG A 163 2.90 -13.89 9.86
C ARG A 163 2.62 -14.97 10.91
N HIS A 164 3.12 -14.79 12.13
CA HIS A 164 3.05 -15.77 13.21
C HIS A 164 1.72 -15.76 13.98
N GLN A 165 0.87 -14.75 13.75
CA GLN A 165 -0.42 -14.57 14.42
C GLN A 165 -1.54 -15.02 13.48
N ARG A 166 -1.76 -16.34 13.43
CA ARG A 166 -2.78 -16.96 12.57
C ARG A 166 -3.99 -17.50 13.32
N SER A 167 -3.91 -17.62 14.65
CA SER A 167 -5.08 -18.01 15.44
C SER A 167 -6.07 -16.86 15.53
N THR A 168 -7.36 -17.21 15.70
CA THR A 168 -8.42 -16.21 15.90
C THR A 168 -8.14 -15.33 17.12
N ILE A 169 -7.56 -15.92 18.18
CA ILE A 169 -7.21 -15.21 19.42
C ILE A 169 -6.09 -14.20 19.14
N ASP A 170 -5.02 -14.60 18.45
CA ASP A 170 -3.91 -13.68 18.13
C ASP A 170 -4.40 -12.53 17.25
N ILE A 171 -5.25 -12.81 16.27
CA ILE A 171 -5.85 -11.79 15.40
C ILE A 171 -6.72 -10.83 16.22
N HIS A 172 -7.47 -11.34 17.19
CA HIS A 172 -8.29 -10.52 18.07
C HIS A 172 -7.42 -9.62 18.95
N LEU A 173 -6.40 -10.17 19.60
CA LEU A 173 -5.44 -9.42 20.42
C LEU A 173 -4.69 -8.38 19.59
N HIS A 174 -4.25 -8.74 18.38
CA HIS A 174 -3.64 -7.81 17.45
C HIS A 174 -4.55 -6.62 17.14
N ARG A 175 -5.85 -6.86 16.92
CA ARG A 175 -6.83 -5.79 16.66
C ARG A 175 -7.00 -4.89 17.88
N ILE A 176 -7.08 -5.43 19.09
CA ILE A 176 -7.16 -4.64 20.32
C ILE A 176 -5.92 -3.75 20.46
N ASN A 177 -4.73 -4.32 20.26
CA ASN A 177 -3.47 -3.57 20.31
C ASN A 177 -3.39 -2.50 19.22
N ALA A 178 -3.82 -2.82 17.99
CA ALA A 178 -3.90 -1.86 16.89
C ALA A 178 -4.83 -0.68 17.23
N PHE A 179 -5.99 -0.94 17.86
CA PHE A 179 -6.87 0.13 18.33
C PHE A 179 -6.24 0.97 19.44
N SER A 180 -5.54 0.35 20.39
CA SER A 180 -4.82 1.07 21.45
C SER A 180 -3.73 1.98 20.87
N LEU A 181 -2.89 1.46 19.98
CA LEU A 181 -1.87 2.24 19.27
C LEU A 181 -2.48 3.38 18.46
N TRP A 182 -3.63 3.16 17.85
CA TRP A 182 -4.36 4.21 17.14
C TRP A 182 -4.83 5.32 18.08
N LYS A 183 -5.42 4.98 19.24
CA LYS A 183 -5.86 5.97 20.23
C LYS A 183 -4.71 6.82 20.75
N GLN A 184 -3.57 6.17 21.05
CA GLN A 184 -2.34 6.86 21.46
C GLN A 184 -1.86 7.81 20.37
N ALA A 185 -1.78 7.34 19.12
CA ALA A 185 -1.32 8.17 18.00
C ALA A 185 -2.25 9.36 17.71
N ALA A 186 -3.55 9.18 17.93
CA ALA A 186 -4.57 10.20 17.74
C ALA A 186 -4.76 11.12 18.96
N MET A 187 -4.00 10.90 20.06
CA MET A 187 -4.13 11.64 21.32
C MET A 187 -5.58 11.66 21.86
N LEU A 188 -6.29 10.53 21.71
CA LEU A 188 -7.69 10.40 22.15
C LEU A 188 -7.84 9.97 23.62
N ASP A 189 -6.73 9.70 24.30
CA ASP A 189 -6.67 9.34 25.72
C ASP A 189 -6.02 10.47 26.57
N ALA A 190 -6.12 11.73 26.13
CA ALA A 190 -5.61 12.92 26.82
C ALA A 190 -6.73 13.76 27.45
#